data_AF-A0A2P5BSG3-F1
#
_entry.id   AF-A0A2P5BSG3-F1
#
_cell.length_a   1.000
_cell.length_b   1.000
_cell.length_c   1.000
_cell.angle_alpha   90.00
_cell.angle_beta   90.00
_cell.angle_gamma   90.00
#
_symmetry.space_group_name_H-M   'P 1'
#
loop_
_entity.id
_entity.type
_entity.pdbx_description
1 polymer ?
#
loop_
_entity_poly.entity_id
_entity_poly.type
_entity_poly.pdbx_seq_one_letter_code
_entity_poly.pdbx_strand_id
1 'polypeptide(L)' 'MAKLQFLLFDAGLVYTLGRLVLKNVQQGAATTCYVALNPEVKGVTGEYFADSNLSKASSKGRDIDLAKKLWDFSQNLTR' A
#
# COMPACT_ATOMS: atom_id res chain seq x y z
N MET A 1 -20.77 9.00 33.48
CA MET A 1 -21.46 8.11 32.51
C MET A 1 -21.64 8.74 31.13
N ALA A 2 -22.03 10.01 30.98
CA ALA A 2 -22.18 10.67 29.67
C ALA A 2 -20.88 10.70 28.80
N LYS A 3 -19.71 10.84 29.43
CA LYS A 3 -18.41 10.85 28.73
C LYS A 3 -18.05 9.51 28.05
N LEU A 4 -18.59 8.39 28.55
CA LEU A 4 -18.34 7.05 28.00
C LEU A 4 -19.28 6.74 26.82
N GLN A 5 -20.53 7.22 26.86
CA GLN A 5 -21.49 7.09 25.77
C GLN A 5 -21.09 7.94 24.54
N PHE A 6 -20.53 9.13 24.78
CA PHE A 6 -20.04 10.02 23.71
C PHE A 6 -18.85 9.39 22.95
N LEU A 7 -17.87 8.83 23.68
CA LEU A 7 -16.72 8.13 23.08
C LEU A 7 -17.12 6.89 22.29
N LEU A 8 -18.15 6.15 22.72
CA LEU A 8 -18.69 4.99 22.00
C LEU A 8 -19.39 5.40 20.70
N PHE A 9 -20.06 6.56 20.68
CA PHE A 9 -20.71 7.10 19.48
C PHE A 9 -19.68 7.58 18.44
N ASP A 10 -18.64 8.28 18.88
CA ASP A 10 -17.53 8.72 18.02
C ASP A 10 -16.78 7.53 17.41
N ALA A 11 -16.47 6.51 18.21
CA ALA A 11 -15.82 5.29 17.74
C ALA A 11 -16.70 4.50 16.75
N GLY A 12 -18.01 4.40 17.02
CA GLY A 12 -18.96 3.72 16.14
C GLY A 12 -19.13 4.40 14.79
N LEU A 13 -19.15 5.75 14.76
CA LEU A 13 -19.23 6.53 13.53
C LEU A 13 -17.95 6.39 12.69
N VAL A 14 -16.77 6.53 13.31
CA VAL A 14 -15.48 6.36 12.64
C VAL A 14 -15.33 4.95 12.08
N TYR A 15 -15.74 3.92 12.82
CA TYR A 15 -15.71 2.53 12.35
C TYR A 15 -16.65 2.31 11.15
N THR A 16 -17.86 2.86 11.19
CA THR A 16 -18.85 2.71 10.12
C THR A 16 -18.39 3.42 8.84
N LEU A 17 -17.92 4.66 8.95
CA LEU A 17 -17.38 5.42 7.81
C LEU A 17 -16.11 4.75 7.26
N GLY A 18 -15.24 4.24 8.14
CA GLY A 18 -14.04 3.50 7.75
C GLY A 18 -14.35 2.28 6.88
N ARG A 19 -15.35 1.47 7.24
CA ARG A 19 -15.74 0.30 6.42
C ARG A 19 -16.28 0.66 5.04
N LEU A 20 -16.87 1.84 4.87
CA LEU A 20 -17.43 2.25 3.59
C LEU A 20 -16.37 2.80 2.62
N VAL A 21 -15.31 3.41 3.14
CA VAL A 21 -14.29 4.10 2.33
C VAL A 21 -13.00 3.28 2.17
N LEU A 22 -12.65 2.46 3.15
CA LEU A 22 -11.41 1.67 3.13
C LEU A 22 -11.58 0.38 2.33
N LYS A 23 -10.50 -0.04 1.67
CA LYS A 23 -10.42 -1.35 1.00
C LYS A 23 -10.58 -2.47 2.03
N ASN A 24 -11.29 -3.53 1.65
CA ASN A 24 -11.27 -4.77 2.39
C ASN A 24 -9.95 -5.55 2.15
N VAL A 25 -9.76 -6.65 2.89
CA VAL A 25 -8.53 -7.46 2.82
C VAL A 25 -8.28 -7.99 1.41
N GLN A 26 -9.32 -8.49 0.74
CA GLN A 26 -9.22 -9.08 -0.60
C GLN A 26 -8.82 -8.02 -1.63
N GLN A 27 -9.43 -6.83 -1.57
CA GLN A 27 -9.11 -5.69 -2.42
C GLN A 27 -7.69 -5.17 -2.17
N GLY A 28 -7.23 -5.18 -0.92
CA GLY A 28 -5.86 -4.80 -0.56
C GLY A 28 -4.81 -5.78 -1.09
N ALA A 29 -5.10 -7.08 -1.06
CA ALA A 29 -4.20 -8.13 -1.53
C ALA A 29 -4.22 -8.31 -3.07
N ALA A 30 -5.27 -7.84 -3.75
CA ALA A 30 -5.53 -8.13 -5.15
C ALA A 30 -4.35 -7.87 -6.08
N THR A 31 -3.74 -6.68 -6.03
CA THR A 31 -2.60 -6.33 -6.91
C THR A 31 -1.40 -7.23 -6.67
N THR A 32 -1.09 -7.54 -5.42
CA THR A 32 0.04 -8.43 -5.07
C THR A 32 -0.21 -9.84 -5.59
N CYS A 33 -1.42 -10.38 -5.38
CA CYS A 33 -1.78 -11.70 -5.91
C CYS A 33 -1.78 -11.73 -7.45
N TYR A 34 -2.26 -10.67 -8.10
CA TYR A 34 -2.23 -10.54 -9.56
C TYR A 34 -0.79 -10.60 -10.09
N VAL A 35 0.11 -9.75 -9.56
CA VAL A 35 1.51 -9.69 -10.01
C VAL A 35 2.27 -10.98 -9.72
N ALA A 36 1.99 -11.64 -8.59
CA ALA A 36 2.69 -12.86 -8.20
C ALA A 36 2.22 -14.12 -8.96
N LEU A 37 0.95 -14.19 -9.36
CA LEU A 37 0.32 -15.45 -9.79
C LEU A 37 -0.26 -15.42 -11.21
N ASN A 38 -0.57 -14.25 -11.78
CA ASN A 38 -1.22 -14.20 -13.08
C ASN A 38 -0.22 -14.49 -14.23
N PRO A 39 -0.48 -15.47 -15.11
CA PRO A 39 0.36 -15.76 -16.27
C PRO A 39 0.59 -14.57 -17.22
N GLU A 40 -0.34 -13.62 -17.31
CA GLU A 40 -0.27 -12.46 -18.20
C GLU A 40 0.92 -11.53 -17.90
N VAL A 41 1.36 -11.49 -16.64
CA VAL A 41 2.48 -10.66 -16.18
C VAL A 41 3.74 -11.48 -15.91
N LYS A 42 3.75 -12.75 -16.32
CA LYS A 42 4.91 -13.62 -16.16
C LYS A 42 6.12 -13.05 -16.91
N GLY A 43 7.20 -12.81 -16.18
CA GLY A 43 8.45 -12.29 -16.73
C GLY A 43 8.51 -10.75 -16.86
N VAL A 44 7.47 -10.03 -16.48
CA VAL A 44 7.51 -8.56 -16.39
C VAL A 44 8.37 -8.16 -15.18
N THR A 45 9.35 -7.28 -15.38
CA THR A 45 10.25 -6.79 -14.33
C THR A 45 10.46 -5.28 -14.45
N GLY A 46 10.68 -4.61 -13.31
CA GLY A 46 10.99 -3.17 -13.28
C GLY A 46 9.78 -2.24 -13.39
N GLU A 47 8.58 -2.79 -13.52
CA GLU A 47 7.33 -2.04 -13.63
C GLU A 47 6.64 -1.85 -12.27
N TYR A 48 5.80 -0.81 -12.19
CA TYR A 48 4.98 -0.51 -11.03
C TYR A 48 3.49 -0.79 -11.33
N PHE A 49 2.82 -1.50 -10.42
CA PHE A 49 1.41 -1.85 -10.57
C PHE A 49 0.55 -1.14 -9.51
N ALA A 50 -0.58 -0.58 -9.95
CA ALA A 50 -1.62 -0.04 -9.09
C ALA A 50 -2.97 -0.58 -9.55
N ASP A 51 -3.78 -1.08 -8.60
CA ASP A 51 -5.08 -1.70 -8.87
C ASP A 51 -5.01 -2.75 -10.01
N SER A 52 -3.99 -3.63 -9.96
CA SER A 52 -3.69 -4.66 -10.96
C SER A 52 -3.40 -4.15 -12.39
N ASN A 53 -3.07 -2.87 -12.55
CA ASN A 53 -2.73 -2.28 -13.84
C ASN A 53 -1.33 -1.63 -13.80
N LEU A 54 -0.65 -1.56 -14.95
CA LEU A 54 0.59 -0.80 -15.08
C LEU A 54 0.31 0.67 -14.78
N SER A 55 1.16 1.26 -13.93
CA SER A 55 1.00 2.64 -13.49
C SER A 55 2.36 3.30 -13.27
N LYS A 56 2.36 4.63 -13.18
CA LYS A 56 3.59 5.39 -12.91
C LYS A 56 3.75 5.60 -11.42
N ALA A 57 4.88 5.14 -10.89
CA ALA A 57 5.30 5.51 -9.55
C ALA A 57 5.54 7.03 -9.44
N SER A 58 5.54 7.53 -8.21
CA SER A 58 5.81 8.94 -7.90
C SER A 58 7.17 9.40 -8.47
N SER A 59 7.38 10.72 -8.58
CA SER A 59 8.66 11.26 -9.07
C SER A 59 9.84 10.75 -8.24
N LYS A 60 9.73 10.77 -6.91
CA LYS A 60 10.74 10.22 -6.00
C LYS A 60 10.90 8.71 -6.15
N GLY A 61 9.81 7.97 -6.40
CA GLY A 61 9.85 6.53 -6.62
C GLY A 61 10.56 6.11 -7.91
N ARG A 62 10.85 7.06 -8.80
CA ARG A 62 11.57 6.85 -10.07
C ARG A 62 12.96 7.52 -10.09
N ASP A 63 13.40 8.10 -8.98
CA ASP A 63 14.70 8.73 -8.85
C ASP A 63 15.77 7.67 -8.54
N ILE A 64 16.61 7.39 -9.55
CA ILE A 64 17.63 6.34 -9.49
C ILE A 64 18.77 6.72 -8.51
N ASP A 65 19.11 8.01 -8.43
CA ASP A 65 20.19 8.46 -7.56
C ASP A 65 19.76 8.42 -6.10
N LEU A 66 18.50 8.77 -5.82
CA LEU A 66 17.90 8.59 -4.50
C LEU A 66 17.80 7.11 -4.11
N ALA A 67 17.43 6.23 -5.04
CA ALA A 67 17.36 4.78 -4.79
C ALA A 67 18.74 4.20 -4.40
N LYS A 68 19.81 4.60 -5.10
CA LYS A 68 21.19 4.21 -4.77
C LYS A 68 21.59 4.69 -3.37
N LYS A 69 21.37 5.97 -3.09
CA LYS A 69 21.68 6.54 -1.76
C LYS A 69 20.93 5.82 -0.63
N LEU A 70 19.66 5.49 -0.84
CA LEU A 70 18.86 4.76 0.13
C LEU A 70 19.40 3.34 0.36
N TRP A 71 19.77 2.64 -0.72
CA TRP A 71 20.36 1.31 -0.64
C TRP A 71 21.64 1.30 0.20
N ASP A 72 22.59 2.17 -0.10
CA ASP A 72 23.87 2.26 0.62
C ASP A 72 23.66 2.58 2.11
N PHE A 73 22.73 3.48 2.41
CA PHE A 73 22.35 3.80 3.78
C PHE A 73 21.79 2.59 4.53
N SER A 74 20.82 1.88 3.95
CA SER A 74 20.20 0.70 4.57
C SER A 74 21.19 -0.46 4.77
N GLN A 75 22.12 -0.65 3.83
CA GLN A 75 23.19 -1.63 3.95
C GLN A 75 24.16 -1.32 5.10
N ASN A 76 24.43 -0.04 5.36
CA ASN A 76 25.24 0.37 6.51
C ASN A 76 24.50 0.27 7.85
N LEU A 77 23.16 0.32 7.84
CA LEU A 77 22.35 0.21 9.05
C LEU A 77 22.21 -1.24 9.56
N THR A 78 22.32 -2.21 8.65
CA THR A 78 22.06 -3.65 8.93
C THR A 78 23.33 -4.50 8.98
N ARG A 79 24.51 -3.87 8.87
CA ARG A 79 25.82 -4.47 9.12
C ARG A 79 26.33 -4.03 10.48
#